data_AF-A0A8T5NG53-F1
#
_entry.id   AF-A0A8T5NG53-F1
#
_cell.length_a   1.000
_cell.length_b   1.000
_cell.length_c   1.000
_cell.angle_alpha   90.00
_cell.angle_beta   90.00
_cell.angle_gamma   90.00
#
_symmetry.space_group_name_H-M   'P 1'
#
loop_
_entity.id
_entity.type
_entity.pdbx_description
1 polymer ?
#
loop_
_entity_poly.entity_id
_entity_poly.type
_entity_poly.pdbx_seq_one_letter_code
_entity_poly.pdbx_strand_id
1 'polypeptide(L)'
;MKNARLIAVILVAVVVLAGIVSVVYSPRNETSKSSSITRSQSYDNSSNAEILLFVERMLTFPGTSLGKVIAILPGMLPADLPFEVPVPDGSEVIGSMLFSEDKCEQVLIILDVPQKPGKIIEFYRKNLKKAGWTEPESYNKIWGFSSIQSMPQTAAFCKHEREGPSLVISV
;
A
#
# COMPACT_ATOMS: atom_id res chain seq x y z
N MET A 1 -13.60 -64.42 27.85
CA MET A 1 -13.96 -64.02 26.47
C MET A 1 -14.42 -62.57 26.44
N LYS A 2 -13.50 -61.61 26.27
CA LYS A 2 -13.80 -60.17 25.99
C LYS A 2 -12.54 -59.38 25.58
N ASN A 3 -11.34 -59.92 25.79
CA ASN A 3 -10.09 -59.18 25.59
C ASN A 3 -9.37 -59.48 24.25
N ALA A 4 -9.87 -60.42 23.45
CA ALA A 4 -9.23 -60.83 22.18
C ALA A 4 -9.71 -60.05 20.94
N ARG A 5 -10.85 -59.34 21.02
CA ARG A 5 -11.39 -58.58 19.87
C ARG A 5 -10.88 -57.14 19.77
N LEU A 6 -10.36 -56.56 20.85
CA LEU A 6 -9.88 -55.17 20.88
C LEU A 6 -8.46 -55.01 20.30
N ILE A 7 -7.61 -56.04 20.42
CA ILE A 7 -6.21 -56.01 19.98
C ILE A 7 -6.10 -56.13 18.45
N ALA A 8 -7.01 -56.87 17.81
CA ALA A 8 -6.99 -57.09 16.36
C ALA A 8 -7.37 -55.83 15.54
N VAL A 9 -8.19 -54.93 16.09
CA VAL A 9 -8.64 -53.71 15.38
C VAL A 9 -7.56 -52.63 15.37
N ILE A 10 -6.71 -52.56 16.40
CA ILE A 10 -5.66 -51.53 16.52
C ILE A 10 -4.46 -51.84 15.61
N LEU A 11 -4.12 -53.13 15.41
CA LEU A 11 -2.99 -53.54 14.56
C LEU A 11 -3.24 -53.30 13.06
N VAL A 12 -4.48 -53.39 12.58
CA VAL A 12 -4.81 -53.16 11.16
C VAL A 12 -4.77 -51.68 10.80
N ALA A 13 -5.09 -50.77 11.74
CA ALA A 13 -5.11 -49.33 11.46
C ALA A 13 -3.69 -48.70 11.36
N VAL A 14 -2.69 -49.23 12.07
CA VAL A 14 -1.33 -48.66 12.06
C VAL A 14 -0.52 -49.09 10.83
N VAL A 15 -0.82 -50.25 10.24
CA VAL A 15 -0.04 -50.79 9.10
C VAL A 15 -0.40 -50.15 7.75
N VAL A 16 -1.55 -49.47 7.64
CA VAL A 16 -2.00 -48.85 6.37
C VAL A 16 -1.39 -47.45 6.12
N LEU A 17 -0.78 -46.79 7.11
CA LEU A 17 -0.13 -45.48 6.91
C LEU A 17 1.38 -45.57 6.63
N ALA A 18 1.96 -46.77 6.60
CA ALA A 18 3.41 -46.98 6.53
C ALA A 18 3.94 -47.37 5.13
N GLY A 19 3.32 -46.91 4.04
CA GLY A 19 3.87 -47.22 2.72
C GLY A 19 3.40 -46.30 1.62
N ILE A 20 4.08 -45.15 1.43
CA ILE A 20 4.78 -44.76 0.19
C ILE A 20 5.74 -43.58 0.48
N VAL A 21 7.04 -43.85 0.76
CA VAL A 21 8.14 -42.94 0.36
C VAL A 21 9.37 -43.80 0.11
N SER A 22 9.68 -44.04 -1.15
CA SER A 22 10.89 -44.74 -1.59
C SER A 22 12.11 -43.81 -1.56
N VAL A 23 13.14 -44.26 -0.84
CA VAL A 23 14.57 -44.29 -1.21
C VAL A 23 15.12 -43.16 -2.09
N VAL A 24 15.98 -42.30 -1.54
CA VAL A 24 17.40 -42.11 -1.98
C VAL A 24 18.22 -41.69 -0.77
N TYR A 25 19.14 -42.55 -0.32
CA TYR A 25 20.20 -42.20 0.64
C TYR A 25 21.41 -41.73 -0.19
N SER A 26 21.91 -40.52 0.05
CA SER A 26 23.18 -40.06 -0.51
C SER A 26 24.02 -39.46 0.62
N PRO A 27 25.21 -40.00 0.94
CA PRO A 27 26.09 -39.39 1.92
C PRO A 27 27.08 -38.48 1.20
N ARG A 28 27.14 -37.20 1.58
CA ARG A 28 28.32 -36.37 1.29
C ARG A 28 28.54 -35.38 2.43
N ASN A 29 29.48 -35.73 3.30
CA ASN A 29 30.16 -34.78 4.16
C ASN A 29 30.83 -33.72 3.28
N GLU A 30 30.58 -32.45 3.55
CA GLU A 30 31.62 -31.42 3.64
C GLU A 30 31.01 -30.12 4.19
N THR A 31 31.60 -29.69 5.30
CA THR A 31 31.63 -28.34 5.85
C THR A 31 31.38 -27.25 4.80
N SER A 32 30.16 -26.71 4.78
CA SER A 32 29.91 -25.37 4.28
C SER A 32 29.46 -24.52 5.45
N LYS A 33 30.38 -23.63 5.85
CA LYS A 33 30.25 -22.55 6.82
C LYS A 33 28.85 -21.92 6.70
N SER A 34 27.95 -22.31 7.59
CA SER A 34 26.70 -21.58 7.80
C SER A 34 27.11 -20.21 8.33
N SER A 35 27.23 -19.27 7.40
CA SER A 35 27.48 -17.88 7.71
C SER A 35 26.17 -17.37 8.26
N SER A 36 26.00 -17.54 9.58
CA SER A 36 25.01 -16.80 10.34
C SER A 36 25.37 -15.35 10.12
N ILE A 37 24.70 -14.70 9.17
CA ILE A 37 24.68 -13.24 9.11
C ILE A 37 23.84 -12.85 10.33
N THR A 38 24.50 -12.80 11.49
CA THR A 38 24.01 -12.06 12.64
C THR A 38 24.10 -10.60 12.26
N ARG A 39 23.09 -10.11 11.53
CA ARG A 39 22.90 -8.69 11.32
C ARG A 39 22.26 -8.13 12.57
N SER A 40 23.09 -7.89 13.57
CA SER A 40 22.80 -6.89 14.59
C SER A 40 22.86 -5.53 13.91
N GLN A 41 21.80 -5.14 13.19
CA GLN A 41 21.65 -3.76 12.77
C GLN A 41 20.89 -3.03 13.86
N SER A 42 21.68 -2.37 14.71
CA SER A 42 21.31 -1.09 15.30
C SER A 42 20.49 -0.32 14.27
N TYR A 43 19.22 -0.07 14.58
CA TYR A 43 18.30 0.70 13.76
C TYR A 43 18.78 2.16 13.81
N ASP A 44 19.75 2.48 12.97
CA ASP A 44 20.44 3.76 12.93
C ASP A 44 19.76 4.68 11.90
N ASN A 45 19.60 5.95 12.24
CA ASN A 45 18.97 6.98 11.41
C ASN A 45 19.62 7.08 10.02
N SER A 46 20.90 6.69 9.88
CA SER A 46 21.60 6.59 8.59
C SER A 46 20.92 5.64 7.61
N SER A 47 20.31 4.54 8.09
CA SER A 47 19.63 3.56 7.23
C SER A 47 18.38 4.13 6.57
N ASN A 48 17.65 5.01 7.27
CA ASN A 48 16.42 5.61 6.74
C ASN A 48 16.73 6.64 5.65
N ALA A 49 17.80 7.43 5.81
CA ALA A 49 18.24 8.39 4.80
C ALA A 49 18.67 7.69 3.50
N GLU A 50 19.37 6.56 3.59
CA GLU A 50 19.75 5.76 2.43
C GLU A 50 18.54 5.17 1.70
N ILE A 51 17.53 4.69 2.44
CA ILE A 51 16.27 4.18 1.87
C ILE A 51 15.51 5.31 1.17
N LEU A 52 15.37 6.47 1.81
CA LEU A 52 14.66 7.61 1.22
C LEU A 52 15.35 8.07 -0.07
N LEU A 53 16.68 8.20 -0.05
CA LEU A 53 17.45 8.57 -1.24
C LEU A 53 17.29 7.55 -2.37
N PHE A 54 17.24 6.25 -2.05
CA PHE A 54 16.99 5.20 -3.03
C PHE A 54 15.57 5.31 -3.61
N VAL A 55 14.55 5.47 -2.78
CA VAL A 55 13.15 5.60 -3.21
C VAL A 55 12.95 6.85 -4.06
N GLU A 56 13.50 7.99 -3.66
CA GLU A 56 13.47 9.23 -4.45
C GLU A 56 14.05 9.02 -5.86
N ARG A 57 15.21 8.36 -5.95
CA ARG A 57 15.83 8.03 -7.24
C ARG A 57 15.03 7.01 -8.04
N MET A 58 14.43 6.01 -7.39
CA MET A 58 13.59 5.01 -8.04
C MET A 58 12.33 5.63 -8.65
N LEU A 59 11.71 6.57 -7.93
CA LEU A 59 10.48 7.25 -8.36
C LEU A 59 10.74 8.35 -9.40
N THR A 60 11.96 8.91 -9.41
CA THR A 60 12.40 9.88 -10.43
C THR A 60 12.81 9.14 -11.70
N PHE A 61 11.85 8.60 -12.43
CA PHE A 61 12.07 8.01 -13.75
C PHE A 61 11.84 9.06 -14.85
N PRO A 62 12.77 9.23 -15.83
CA PRO A 62 12.54 10.13 -16.95
C PRO A 62 11.36 9.65 -17.80
N GLY A 63 10.27 10.43 -17.81
CA GLY A 63 9.06 10.14 -18.61
C GLY A 63 7.79 9.87 -17.80
N THR A 64 7.82 9.96 -16.47
CA THR A 64 6.59 9.98 -15.66
C THR A 64 5.98 11.38 -15.65
N SER A 65 4.65 11.47 -15.70
CA SER A 65 3.88 12.73 -15.72
C SER A 65 3.71 13.36 -14.32
N LEU A 66 4.44 12.86 -13.33
CA LEU A 66 4.33 13.29 -11.93
C LEU A 66 5.43 14.30 -11.57
N GLY A 67 6.32 14.66 -12.49
CA GLY A 67 7.43 15.57 -12.22
C GLY A 67 8.56 14.96 -11.38
N LYS A 68 9.49 15.82 -10.95
CA LYS A 68 10.62 15.42 -10.12
C LYS A 68 10.17 15.30 -8.66
N VAL A 69 10.47 14.18 -8.01
CA VAL A 69 10.29 14.04 -6.55
C VAL A 69 11.25 14.99 -5.84
N ILE A 70 10.72 15.88 -5.01
CA ILE A 70 11.53 16.83 -4.22
C ILE A 70 11.68 16.34 -2.79
N ALA A 71 10.64 15.73 -2.23
CA ALA A 71 10.64 15.28 -0.85
C ALA A 71 9.67 14.12 -0.64
N ILE A 72 10.09 13.18 0.20
CA ILE A 72 9.25 12.12 0.76
C ILE A 72 9.15 12.38 2.28
N LEU A 73 7.92 12.46 2.79
CA LEU A 73 7.62 12.79 4.19
C LEU A 73 6.86 11.62 4.85
N PRO A 74 7.56 10.62 5.41
CA PRO A 74 6.92 9.51 6.12
C PRO A 74 6.16 10.00 7.35
N GLY A 75 4.93 9.51 7.54
CA GLY A 75 4.12 9.83 8.72
C GLY A 75 3.57 11.26 8.78
N MET A 76 3.79 12.08 7.74
CA MET A 76 3.55 13.53 7.81
C MET A 76 2.82 14.07 6.59
N LEU A 77 2.02 15.11 6.83
CA LEU A 77 1.49 16.00 5.80
C LEU A 77 2.48 17.15 5.56
N PRO A 78 2.54 17.72 4.35
CA PRO A 78 3.32 18.93 4.11
C PRO A 78 2.76 20.10 4.93
N ALA A 79 3.65 20.92 5.50
CA ALA A 79 3.27 22.02 6.38
C ALA A 79 2.73 23.26 5.62
N ASP A 80 3.00 23.32 4.32
CA ASP A 80 2.81 24.48 3.44
C ASP A 80 1.68 24.27 2.42
N LEU A 81 0.74 23.36 2.70
CA LEU A 81 -0.41 23.17 1.83
C LEU A 81 -1.27 24.45 1.74
N PRO A 82 -1.77 24.83 0.55
CA PRO A 82 -2.58 26.03 0.36
C PRO A 82 -3.99 25.91 0.97
N PHE A 83 -4.34 24.76 1.54
CA PHE A 83 -5.59 24.50 2.24
C PHE A 83 -5.40 23.36 3.24
N GLU A 84 -6.30 23.30 4.22
CA GLU A 84 -6.36 22.21 5.18
C GLU A 84 -7.02 20.97 4.55
N VAL A 85 -6.33 19.84 4.55
CA VAL A 85 -6.84 18.56 4.03
C VAL A 85 -7.69 17.90 5.11
N PRO A 86 -8.99 17.66 4.89
CA PRO A 86 -9.82 16.95 5.85
C PRO A 86 -9.34 15.50 6.00
N VAL A 87 -8.93 15.10 7.21
CA VAL A 87 -8.51 13.73 7.51
C VAL A 87 -9.67 12.99 8.20
N PRO A 88 -10.12 11.82 7.68
CA PRO A 88 -11.16 11.03 8.35
C PRO A 88 -10.76 10.60 9.77
N ASP A 89 -11.75 10.46 10.65
CA ASP A 89 -11.50 10.06 12.03
C ASP A 89 -10.88 8.66 12.10
N GLY A 90 -9.85 8.52 12.94
CA GLY A 90 -9.13 7.25 13.10
C GLY A 90 -8.23 6.88 11.94
N SER A 91 -7.99 7.79 10.99
CA SER A 91 -6.98 7.61 9.93
C SER A 91 -5.56 7.77 10.45
N GLU A 92 -4.65 7.01 9.87
CA GLU A 92 -3.20 7.17 10.03
C GLU A 92 -2.63 7.82 8.77
N VAL A 93 -1.80 8.84 8.93
CA VAL A 93 -1.03 9.41 7.82
C VAL A 93 0.17 8.49 7.58
N ILE A 94 0.16 7.74 6.50
CA ILE A 94 1.31 6.90 6.12
C ILE A 94 2.45 7.77 5.61
N GLY A 95 2.11 8.83 4.87
CA GLY A 95 3.06 9.86 4.47
C GLY A 95 2.60 10.66 3.28
N SER A 96 3.48 11.54 2.81
CA SER A 96 3.27 12.34 1.61
C SER A 96 4.51 12.41 0.72
N MET A 97 4.29 12.72 -0.55
CA MET A 97 5.35 12.97 -1.53
C MET A 97 5.05 14.27 -2.26
N LEU A 98 6.07 15.11 -2.38
CA LEU A 98 6.01 16.37 -3.10
C LEU A 98 6.74 16.22 -4.42
N PHE A 99 6.07 16.67 -5.46
CA PHE A 99 6.61 16.73 -6.80
C PHE A 99 6.58 18.15 -7.32
N SER A 100 7.60 18.51 -8.09
CA SER A 100 7.60 19.76 -8.85
C SER A 100 7.81 19.48 -10.32
N GLU A 101 6.95 20.12 -11.10
CA GLU A 101 7.16 20.45 -12.50
C GLU A 101 7.29 21.97 -12.61
N ASP A 102 7.92 22.45 -13.69
CA ASP A 102 8.25 23.87 -13.90
C ASP A 102 7.11 24.88 -13.65
N LYS A 103 5.85 24.43 -13.68
CA LYS A 103 4.65 25.27 -13.54
C LYS A 103 3.63 24.77 -12.51
N CYS A 104 3.80 23.57 -11.98
CA CYS A 104 2.81 22.93 -11.11
C CYS A 104 3.50 22.13 -10.00
N GLU A 105 3.08 22.37 -8.77
CA GLU A 105 3.43 21.52 -7.62
C GLU A 105 2.32 20.49 -7.43
N GLN A 106 2.70 19.22 -7.27
CA GLN A 106 1.79 18.12 -6.99
C GLN A 106 2.15 17.49 -5.65
N VAL A 107 1.13 17.12 -4.88
CA VAL A 107 1.31 16.43 -3.60
C VAL A 107 0.49 15.15 -3.63
N LEU A 108 1.13 14.02 -3.36
CA LEU A 108 0.47 12.76 -3.08
C LEU A 108 0.44 12.55 -1.56
N ILE A 109 -0.74 12.30 -1.00
CA ILE A 109 -0.92 11.96 0.41
C ILE A 109 -1.49 10.55 0.49
N ILE A 110 -0.87 9.70 1.31
CA ILE A 110 -1.32 8.33 1.55
C ILE A 110 -1.82 8.24 2.99
N LEU A 111 -3.08 7.82 3.13
CA LEU A 111 -3.74 7.61 4.41
C LEU A 111 -4.13 6.14 4.53
N ASP A 112 -3.92 5.55 5.70
CA ASP A 112 -4.64 4.35 6.11
C ASP A 112 -5.94 4.77 6.79
N VAL A 113 -7.05 4.23 6.31
CA VAL A 113 -8.39 4.72 6.63
C VAL A 113 -9.27 3.53 6.98
N PRO A 114 -9.83 3.46 8.21
CA PRO A 114 -10.57 2.27 8.64
C PRO A 114 -11.99 2.19 8.04
N GLN A 115 -12.48 3.25 7.39
CA GLN A 115 -13.79 3.27 6.77
C GLN A 115 -13.82 2.60 5.40
N LYS A 116 -15.02 2.18 4.96
CA LYS A 116 -15.22 1.62 3.62
C LYS A 116 -15.09 2.71 2.53
N PRO A 117 -14.64 2.37 1.31
CA PRO A 117 -14.48 3.30 0.18
C PRO A 117 -15.60 4.34 0.00
N GLY A 118 -16.86 3.90 -0.06
CA GLY A 118 -17.99 4.81 -0.24
C GLY A 118 -18.17 5.82 0.90
N LYS A 119 -17.83 5.43 2.14
CA LYS A 119 -17.86 6.31 3.31
C LYS A 119 -16.74 7.34 3.30
N ILE A 120 -15.58 6.98 2.75
CA ILE A 120 -14.45 7.91 2.57
C ILE A 120 -14.85 8.99 1.57
N ILE A 121 -15.41 8.61 0.42
CA ILE A 121 -15.85 9.58 -0.60
C ILE A 121 -16.97 10.48 -0.05
N GLU A 122 -17.97 9.93 0.65
CA GLU A 122 -19.03 10.72 1.31
C GLU A 122 -18.45 11.75 2.31
N PHE A 123 -17.45 11.35 3.09
CA PHE A 123 -16.75 12.24 4.03
C PHE A 123 -16.10 13.43 3.31
N TYR A 124 -15.33 13.17 2.25
CA TYR A 124 -14.68 14.25 1.49
C TYR A 124 -15.69 15.15 0.80
N ARG A 125 -16.72 14.59 0.15
CA ARG A 125 -17.81 15.39 -0.45
C ARG A 125 -18.44 16.35 0.55
N LYS A 126 -18.76 15.88 1.74
CA LYS A 126 -19.38 16.69 2.79
C LYS A 126 -18.46 17.82 3.26
N ASN A 127 -17.21 17.49 3.62
CA ASN A 127 -16.28 18.46 4.20
C ASN A 127 -15.78 19.48 3.17
N LEU A 128 -15.41 19.02 1.97
CA LEU A 128 -14.93 19.90 0.91
C LEU A 128 -16.03 20.82 0.39
N LYS A 129 -17.27 20.33 0.22
CA LYS A 129 -18.42 21.18 -0.13
C LYS A 129 -18.67 22.26 0.93
N LYS A 130 -18.59 21.91 2.22
CA LYS A 130 -18.70 22.88 3.32
C LYS A 130 -17.57 23.92 3.28
N ALA A 131 -16.39 23.51 2.85
CA ALA A 131 -15.24 24.39 2.64
C ALA A 131 -15.28 25.13 1.28
N GLY A 132 -16.38 25.07 0.53
CA GLY A 132 -16.56 25.82 -0.73
C GLY A 132 -15.88 25.22 -1.96
N TRP A 133 -15.51 23.94 -1.93
CA TRP A 133 -15.05 23.23 -3.10
C TRP A 133 -16.21 22.70 -3.95
N THR A 134 -15.98 22.56 -5.25
CA THR A 134 -16.96 22.01 -6.20
C THR A 134 -16.47 20.67 -6.76
N GLU A 135 -17.39 19.71 -6.91
CA GLU A 135 -17.16 18.45 -7.62
C GLU A 135 -17.65 18.64 -9.07
N PRO A 136 -16.76 18.78 -10.07
CA PRO A 136 -17.16 18.97 -11.47
C PRO A 136 -17.91 17.75 -12.02
N GLU A 137 -19.00 17.99 -12.76
CA GLU A 137 -19.85 16.93 -13.33
C GLU A 137 -19.12 16.02 -14.32
N SER A 138 -18.03 16.49 -14.94
CA SER A 138 -17.34 15.81 -16.05
C SER A 138 -16.40 14.67 -15.63
N TYR A 139 -15.93 14.65 -14.38
CA TYR A 139 -15.01 13.58 -13.93
C TYR A 139 -15.69 12.21 -13.79
N ASN A 140 -17.02 12.21 -13.62
CA ASN A 140 -17.83 10.99 -13.51
C ASN A 140 -18.42 10.52 -14.87
N LYS A 141 -18.16 11.25 -15.97
CA LYS A 141 -18.63 10.85 -17.30
C LYS A 141 -17.56 10.05 -18.03
N ILE A 142 -17.73 8.73 -17.99
CA ILE A 142 -17.04 7.77 -18.84
C ILE A 142 -17.35 8.12 -20.30
N TRP A 143 -16.33 8.57 -21.05
CA TRP A 143 -16.44 8.75 -22.49
C TRP A 143 -16.11 7.43 -23.19
N GLY A 144 -17.11 6.84 -23.88
CA GLY A 144 -16.89 5.73 -24.81
C GLY A 144 -16.36 4.43 -24.18
N PHE A 145 -15.89 3.52 -25.04
CA PHE A 145 -15.58 2.10 -24.79
C PHE A 145 -14.52 1.82 -23.70
N SER A 146 -14.82 2.11 -22.44
CA SER A 146 -13.97 1.78 -21.28
C SER A 146 -14.84 1.52 -20.05
N SER A 147 -15.67 0.48 -20.10
CA SER A 147 -16.25 -0.08 -18.89
C SER A 147 -15.21 -0.94 -18.17
N ILE A 148 -14.18 -0.31 -17.60
CA ILE A 148 -13.30 -0.99 -16.66
C ILE A 148 -14.02 -0.96 -15.32
N GLN A 149 -14.79 -2.01 -15.05
CA GLN A 149 -15.57 -2.20 -13.82
C GLN A 149 -14.69 -2.36 -12.56
N SER A 150 -13.36 -2.19 -12.68
CA SER A 150 -12.36 -2.30 -11.62
C SER A 150 -11.63 -1.00 -11.28
N MET A 151 -12.09 0.17 -11.76
CA MET A 151 -11.45 1.42 -11.35
C MET A 151 -11.75 1.73 -9.87
N PRO A 152 -10.74 2.16 -9.10
CA PRO A 152 -10.94 2.61 -7.72
C PRO A 152 -12.01 3.70 -7.66
N GLN A 153 -12.73 3.79 -6.54
CA GLN A 153 -13.73 4.86 -6.43
C GLN A 153 -12.98 6.18 -6.35
N THR A 154 -13.24 7.06 -7.31
CA THR A 154 -12.55 8.36 -7.40
C THR A 154 -13.52 9.51 -7.28
N ALA A 155 -13.05 10.62 -6.72
CA ALA A 155 -13.76 11.89 -6.72
C ALA A 155 -12.75 13.03 -6.87
N ALA A 156 -13.04 13.97 -7.75
CA ALA A 156 -12.21 15.16 -7.98
C ALA A 156 -12.93 16.40 -7.48
N PHE A 157 -12.19 17.32 -6.88
CA PHE A 157 -12.70 18.58 -6.34
C PHE A 157 -11.82 19.74 -6.78
N CYS A 158 -12.44 20.86 -7.12
CA CYS A 158 -11.75 22.10 -7.46
C CYS A 158 -12.14 23.20 -6.47
N LYS A 159 -11.15 23.99 -6.00
CA LYS A 159 -11.45 25.14 -5.13
C LYS A 159 -12.01 26.32 -5.93
N HIS A 160 -11.57 26.46 -7.18
CA HIS A 160 -12.06 27.45 -8.13
C HIS A 160 -12.27 26.78 -9.50
N GLU A 161 -13.17 27.32 -10.32
CA GLU A 161 -13.62 26.65 -11.56
C GLU A 161 -12.56 26.56 -12.67
N ARG A 162 -11.54 27.43 -12.68
CA ARG A 162 -10.55 27.52 -13.77
C ARG A 162 -9.09 27.51 -13.32
N GLU A 163 -8.78 28.14 -12.19
CA GLU A 163 -7.40 28.29 -11.70
C GLU A 163 -7.37 28.10 -10.18
N GLY A 164 -6.59 27.13 -9.71
CA GLY A 164 -6.45 26.88 -8.28
C GLY A 164 -6.14 25.42 -7.96
N PRO A 165 -6.04 25.09 -6.67
CA PRO A 165 -5.77 23.72 -6.27
C PRO A 165 -6.94 22.81 -6.63
N SER A 166 -6.59 21.63 -7.12
CA SER A 166 -7.49 20.49 -7.27
C SER A 166 -7.11 19.41 -6.27
N LEU A 167 -8.08 18.61 -5.85
CA LEU A 167 -7.89 17.47 -4.98
C LEU A 167 -8.57 16.26 -5.58
N VAL A 168 -7.82 15.18 -5.78
CA VAL A 168 -8.34 13.91 -6.27
C VAL A 168 -8.23 12.89 -5.14
N ILE A 169 -9.37 12.29 -4.81
CA ILE A 169 -9.46 11.20 -3.85
C ILE A 169 -9.59 9.91 -4.63
N SER A 170 -8.79 8.90 -4.28
CA SER A 170 -8.84 7.56 -4.84
C SER A 170 -8.80 6.55 -3.70
N VAL A 171 -9.74 5.60 -3.71
CA VAL A 171 -9.87 4.54 -2.70
C VAL A 171 -10.11 3.16 -3.31
#